data_AF-A0A8T2RJ45-F1
#
_entry.id   AF-A0A8T2RJ45-F1
#
_cell.length_a   1.000
_cell.length_b   1.000
_cell.length_c   1.000
_cell.angle_alpha   90.00
_cell.angle_beta   90.00
_cell.angle_gamma   90.00
#
_symmetry.space_group_name_H-M   'P 1'
#
loop_
_entity.id
_entity.type
_entity.pdbx_description
1 polymer ?
#
loop_
_entity_poly.entity_id
_entity_poly.type
_entity_poly.pdbx_seq_one_letter_code
_entity_poly.pdbx_strand_id
1 'polypeptide(L)'
;MEPAKESKVAKLARINQHNLASEKWKSSLGPLRHAEWRATRTRQARAPQQRRSYTKAFVEIRHHQKTVELLIPRRPFARVVKEELQRYSLQEVAEAYLISMLEDSNMCAIHAKRVTIQPKDIQLARRIRGDRS
;
A
#
# COMPACT_ATOMS: atom_id res chain seq x y z
N MET A 1 -34.59 50.50 63.69
CA MET A 1 -35.00 49.22 64.32
C MET A 1 -34.87 48.14 63.26
N GLU A 2 -33.75 47.42 63.24
CA GLU A 2 -33.57 46.24 62.38
C GLU A 2 -34.34 45.05 62.95
N PRO A 3 -35.06 44.28 62.12
CA PRO A 3 -35.42 42.91 62.45
C PRO A 3 -34.61 41.89 61.62
N ALA A 4 -33.97 41.01 62.40
CA ALA A 4 -33.69 39.58 62.16
C ALA A 4 -32.96 39.15 60.87
N LYS A 5 -31.70 38.73 61.07
CA LYS A 5 -30.88 37.94 60.15
C LYS A 5 -31.50 36.55 59.94
N GLU A 6 -31.97 36.24 58.73
CA GLU A 6 -32.33 34.87 58.35
C GLU A 6 -31.09 33.96 58.39
N SER A 7 -31.20 32.82 59.09
CA SER A 7 -30.10 31.86 59.24
C SER A 7 -29.88 31.06 57.95
N LYS A 8 -28.61 30.71 57.66
CA LYS A 8 -28.21 29.85 56.52
C LYS A 8 -28.99 28.53 56.43
N VAL A 9 -29.58 28.06 57.54
CA VAL A 9 -30.38 26.83 57.60
C VAL A 9 -31.71 26.96 56.85
N ALA A 10 -32.36 28.13 56.87
CA ALA A 10 -33.62 28.35 56.15
C ALA A 10 -33.43 28.45 54.63
N LYS A 11 -32.27 28.95 54.17
CA LYS A 11 -31.93 29.02 52.74
C LYS A 11 -31.59 27.64 52.16
N LEU A 12 -31.08 26.72 52.97
CA LEU A 12 -30.76 25.34 52.59
C LEU A 12 -32.00 24.43 52.52
N ALA A 13 -33.07 24.72 53.27
CA ALA A 13 -34.31 23.92 53.23
C ALA A 13 -35.17 24.17 51.97
N ARG A 14 -35.09 25.37 51.35
CA ARG A 14 -35.82 25.68 50.10
C ARG A 14 -35.21 25.04 48.85
N ILE A 15 -33.90 24.77 48.85
CA ILE A 15 -33.21 24.14 47.71
C ILE A 15 -33.53 22.65 47.61
N ASN A 16 -33.94 22.01 48.72
CA ASN A 16 -34.05 20.55 48.79
C ASN A 16 -35.45 19.98 48.49
N GLN A 17 -36.39 20.76 47.94
CA GLN A 17 -37.68 20.24 47.48
C GLN A 17 -37.74 19.92 45.97
N HIS A 18 -36.78 20.40 45.18
CA HIS A 18 -36.76 20.12 43.74
C HIS A 18 -36.08 18.79 43.34
N ASN A 19 -35.51 18.04 44.29
CA ASN A 19 -34.75 16.82 44.01
C ASN A 19 -35.46 15.50 44.38
N LEU A 20 -36.71 15.52 44.86
CA LEU A 20 -37.45 14.28 45.16
C LEU A 20 -38.25 13.71 43.97
N ALA A 21 -38.35 14.44 42.85
CA ALA A 21 -39.10 13.98 41.67
C ALA A 21 -38.23 13.29 40.60
N SER A 22 -36.90 13.24 40.75
CA SER A 22 -36.01 12.66 39.72
C SER A 22 -35.63 11.19 39.96
N GLU A 23 -36.10 10.56 41.05
CA GLU A 23 -35.70 9.20 41.42
C GLU A 23 -36.73 8.12 41.07
N LYS A 24 -37.87 8.47 40.46
CA LYS A 24 -38.98 7.53 40.17
C LYS A 24 -38.93 6.86 38.79
N TRP A 25 -37.92 7.13 37.95
CA TRP A 25 -37.79 6.48 36.63
C TRP A 25 -36.63 5.48 36.55
N LYS A 26 -35.76 5.41 37.57
CA LYS A 26 -34.56 4.56 37.57
C LYS A 26 -34.82 3.10 37.97
N SER A 27 -36.04 2.72 38.33
CA SER A 27 -36.37 1.35 38.78
C SER A 27 -37.17 0.51 37.79
N SER A 28 -37.47 1.00 36.57
CA SER A 28 -38.28 0.27 35.58
C SER A 28 -37.55 -0.10 34.28
N LEU A 29 -36.27 0.26 34.15
CA LEU A 29 -35.44 -0.23 33.05
C LEU A 29 -34.44 -1.23 33.63
N GLY A 30 -34.70 -2.51 33.40
CA GLY A 30 -33.71 -3.58 33.57
C GLY A 30 -32.40 -3.26 32.84
N PRO A 31 -31.31 -4.01 33.07
CA PRO A 31 -29.97 -3.65 32.62
C PRO A 31 -29.89 -3.64 31.08
N LEU A 32 -30.25 -2.50 30.49
CA LEU A 32 -30.23 -2.26 29.07
C LEU A 32 -29.10 -1.26 28.79
N ARG A 33 -28.08 -1.80 28.10
CA ARG A 33 -27.26 -1.09 27.11
C ARG A 33 -26.19 -0.14 27.63
N HIS A 34 -25.38 -0.57 28.61
CA HIS A 34 -24.04 0.01 28.83
C HIS A 34 -22.87 -0.93 28.47
N ALA A 35 -23.16 -2.10 27.89
CA ALA A 35 -22.17 -2.99 27.28
C ALA A 35 -22.14 -2.91 25.74
N GLU A 36 -22.91 -2.00 25.13
CA GLU A 36 -23.14 -1.95 23.68
C GLU A 36 -22.43 -0.78 22.98
N TRP A 37 -21.49 -0.09 23.65
CA TRP A 37 -20.66 0.96 23.03
C TRP A 37 -19.20 0.56 22.80
N ARG A 38 -18.81 -0.67 23.17
CA ARG A 38 -17.45 -1.19 22.96
C ARG A 38 -17.33 -2.26 21.86
N ALA A 39 -18.41 -2.58 21.15
CA ALA A 39 -18.42 -3.71 20.22
C ALA A 39 -19.06 -3.43 18.85
N THR A 40 -18.76 -2.30 18.21
CA THR A 40 -19.01 -2.12 16.76
C THR A 40 -18.01 -1.16 16.13
N ARG A 41 -16.71 -1.34 16.42
CA ARG A 41 -15.69 -0.94 15.46
C ARG A 41 -15.57 -2.08 14.44
N THR A 42 -16.63 -2.30 13.68
CA THR A 42 -16.58 -3.14 12.48
C THR A 42 -15.45 -2.56 11.66
N ARG A 43 -14.32 -3.27 11.63
CA ARG A 43 -13.16 -2.92 10.83
C ARG A 43 -13.66 -3.01 9.40
N GLN A 44 -14.25 -1.92 8.89
CA GLN A 44 -14.62 -1.78 7.50
C GLN A 44 -13.36 -2.15 6.75
N ALA A 45 -13.34 -3.34 6.15
CA ALA A 45 -12.24 -3.78 5.33
C ALA A 45 -12.18 -2.74 4.21
N ARG A 46 -11.24 -1.80 4.32
CA ARG A 46 -10.98 -0.84 3.25
C ARG A 46 -10.89 -1.67 1.97
N ALA A 47 -11.69 -1.31 0.98
CA ALA A 47 -11.65 -1.94 -0.34
C ALA A 47 -10.17 -2.09 -0.74
N PRO A 48 -9.76 -3.25 -1.29
CA PRO A 48 -8.36 -3.50 -1.61
C PRO A 48 -7.87 -2.36 -2.49
N GLN A 49 -7.01 -1.51 -1.92
CA GLN A 49 -6.57 -0.32 -2.60
C GLN A 49 -5.68 -0.77 -3.75
N GLN A 50 -6.22 -0.74 -4.96
CA GLN A 50 -5.53 -1.17 -6.15
C GLN A 50 -4.31 -0.29 -6.32
N ARG A 51 -3.11 -0.87 -6.14
CA ARG A 51 -1.86 -0.17 -6.37
C ARG A 51 -1.85 0.34 -7.80
N ARG A 52 -1.64 1.65 -7.98
CA ARG A 52 -1.56 2.27 -9.31
C ARG A 52 -0.48 1.56 -10.12
N SER A 53 -0.74 1.33 -11.41
CA SER A 53 0.08 0.45 -12.26
C SER A 53 1.58 0.81 -12.25
N TYR A 54 1.90 2.12 -12.34
CA TYR A 54 3.26 2.62 -12.24
C TYR A 54 3.95 2.27 -10.90
N THR A 55 3.19 2.17 -9.81
CA THR A 55 3.71 1.77 -8.50
C THR A 55 4.12 0.29 -8.48
N LYS A 56 3.46 -0.58 -9.26
CA LYS A 56 3.85 -1.99 -9.36
C LYS A 56 5.16 -2.15 -10.13
N ALA A 57 5.29 -1.48 -11.28
CA ALA A 57 6.51 -1.50 -12.08
C ALA A 57 7.75 -1.05 -11.28
N PHE A 58 7.66 0.02 -10.47
CA PHE A 58 8.79 0.44 -9.63
C PHE A 58 9.16 -0.56 -8.52
N VAL A 59 8.17 -1.30 -8.01
CA VAL A 59 8.44 -2.35 -7.01
C VAL A 59 9.15 -3.53 -7.66
N GLU A 60 8.70 -3.94 -8.84
CA GLU A 60 9.32 -5.01 -9.63
C GLU A 60 10.76 -4.66 -10.05
N ILE A 61 10.99 -3.44 -10.56
CA ILE A 61 12.34 -2.96 -10.91
C ILE A 61 13.28 -3.05 -9.71
N ARG A 62 12.86 -2.55 -8.54
CA ARG A 62 13.70 -2.60 -7.32
C ARG A 62 13.93 -4.03 -6.83
N HIS A 63 12.96 -4.91 -6.99
CA HIS A 63 13.09 -6.30 -6.61
C HIS A 63 14.14 -7.00 -7.50
N HIS A 64 13.99 -6.92 -8.82
CA HIS A 64 14.89 -7.57 -9.78
C HIS A 64 16.28 -6.94 -9.86
N GLN A 65 16.44 -5.68 -9.49
CA GLN A 65 17.78 -5.06 -9.33
C GLN A 65 18.50 -5.51 -8.06
N LYS A 66 17.78 -6.06 -7.07
CA LYS A 66 18.35 -6.54 -5.80
C LYS A 66 18.64 -8.03 -5.83
N THR A 67 17.85 -8.80 -6.59
CA THR A 67 18.01 -10.24 -6.75
C THR A 67 18.82 -10.57 -8.00
N VAL A 68 19.35 -11.78 -8.07
CA VAL A 68 20.12 -12.31 -9.22
C VAL A 68 19.47 -13.57 -9.78
N GLU A 69 18.14 -13.64 -9.72
CA GLU A 69 17.38 -14.77 -10.23
C GLU A 69 17.29 -14.73 -11.76
N LEU A 70 17.28 -15.91 -12.39
CA LEU A 70 17.05 -16.03 -13.83
C LEU A 70 15.57 -15.77 -14.13
N LEU A 71 15.30 -14.85 -15.05
CA LEU A 71 13.95 -14.40 -15.39
C LEU A 71 13.34 -15.21 -16.54
N ILE A 72 14.16 -15.82 -17.40
CA ILE A 72 13.67 -16.63 -18.51
C ILE A 72 13.41 -18.06 -18.00
N PRO A 73 12.19 -18.62 -18.19
CA PRO A 73 11.93 -19.98 -17.77
C PRO A 73 12.84 -20.98 -18.52
N ARG A 74 13.45 -21.91 -17.79
CA ARG A 74 14.44 -22.85 -18.33
C ARG A 74 13.92 -23.73 -19.46
N ARG A 75 12.68 -24.23 -19.34
CA ARG A 75 12.09 -25.17 -20.30
C ARG A 75 11.91 -24.58 -21.72
N PRO A 76 11.33 -23.37 -21.91
CA PRO A 76 11.27 -22.75 -23.23
C PRO A 76 12.65 -22.35 -23.75
N PHE A 77 13.55 -21.84 -22.91
CA PHE A 77 14.92 -21.50 -23.32
C PHE A 77 15.65 -22.73 -23.88
N ALA A 78 15.56 -23.87 -23.17
CA ALA A 78 16.13 -25.14 -23.57
C ALA A 78 15.53 -25.74 -24.86
N ARG A 79 14.35 -25.29 -25.32
CA ARG A 79 13.79 -25.68 -26.63
C ARG A 79 14.38 -24.85 -27.78
N VAL A 80 14.69 -23.57 -27.51
CA VAL A 80 15.25 -22.64 -28.50
C VAL A 80 16.73 -22.91 -28.72
N VAL A 81 17.48 -23.16 -27.64
CA VAL A 81 18.89 -23.55 -27.71
C VAL A 81 18.96 -25.04 -28.04
N LYS A 82 19.00 -25.34 -29.35
CA LYS A 82 19.20 -26.70 -29.87
C LYS A 82 20.59 -27.19 -29.44
N GLU A 83 20.59 -27.98 -28.37
CA GLU A 83 21.63 -28.98 -28.09
C GLU A 83 23.05 -28.44 -27.93
N GLU A 84 23.27 -27.51 -27.00
CA GLU A 84 24.62 -27.26 -26.48
C GLU A 84 24.82 -27.87 -25.09
N LEU A 85 26.00 -28.45 -24.86
CA LEU A 85 26.37 -29.13 -23.61
C LEU A 85 26.45 -28.16 -22.41
N GLN A 86 26.44 -26.85 -22.69
CA GLN A 86 26.60 -25.75 -21.73
C GLN A 86 25.32 -24.91 -21.54
N ARG A 87 24.16 -25.56 -21.45
CA ARG A 87 22.85 -24.86 -21.34
C ARG A 87 22.76 -23.87 -20.17
N TYR A 88 23.50 -24.13 -19.09
CA TYR A 88 23.45 -23.31 -17.87
C TYR A 88 24.21 -21.98 -18.03
N SER A 89 25.41 -21.99 -18.62
CA SER A 89 26.19 -20.76 -18.84
C SER A 89 25.61 -19.90 -19.97
N LEU A 90 25.02 -20.52 -21.00
CA LEU A 90 24.41 -19.78 -22.11
C LEU A 90 23.20 -18.94 -21.67
N GLN A 91 22.42 -19.42 -20.71
CA GLN A 91 21.27 -18.68 -20.22
C GLN A 91 21.72 -17.42 -19.45
N GLU A 92 22.68 -17.57 -18.56
CA GLU A 92 23.22 -16.46 -17.77
C GLU A 92 23.80 -15.36 -18.67
N VAL A 93 24.59 -15.73 -19.67
CA VAL A 93 25.16 -14.79 -20.64
C VAL A 93 24.07 -14.12 -21.47
N ALA A 94 23.06 -14.87 -21.92
CA ALA A 94 21.96 -14.32 -22.71
C ALA A 94 21.12 -13.31 -21.92
N GLU A 95 20.79 -13.61 -20.66
CA GLU A 95 20.05 -12.68 -19.80
C GLU A 95 20.88 -11.43 -19.48
N ALA A 96 22.17 -11.58 -19.18
CA ALA A 96 23.07 -10.46 -18.95
C ALA A 96 23.19 -9.53 -20.19
N TYR A 97 23.29 -10.10 -21.39
CA TYR A 97 23.30 -9.34 -22.64
C TYR A 97 21.99 -8.58 -22.85
N LEU A 98 20.84 -9.21 -22.61
CA LEU A 98 19.53 -8.57 -22.75
C LEU A 98 19.33 -7.43 -21.75
N ILE A 99 19.75 -7.59 -20.50
CA ILE A 99 19.68 -6.52 -19.49
C ILE A 99 20.50 -5.31 -19.94
N SER A 100 21.77 -5.53 -20.32
CA SER A 100 22.64 -4.46 -20.81
C SER A 100 22.06 -3.75 -22.04
N MET A 101 21.49 -4.49 -23.00
CA MET A 101 20.85 -3.91 -24.18
C MET A 101 19.61 -3.06 -23.82
N LEU A 102 18.82 -3.51 -22.83
CA LEU A 102 17.62 -2.81 -22.38
C LEU A 102 17.95 -1.54 -21.59
N GLU A 103 19.07 -1.50 -20.88
CA GLU A 103 19.57 -0.29 -20.21
C GLU A 103 19.88 0.81 -21.24
N ASP A 104 20.63 0.49 -22.29
CA ASP A 104 20.94 1.43 -23.37
C ASP A 104 19.69 1.88 -24.12
N SER A 105 18.78 0.94 -24.37
CA SER A 105 17.49 1.23 -25.03
C SER A 105 16.62 2.15 -24.17
N ASN A 106 16.67 1.99 -22.84
CA ASN A 106 15.98 2.87 -21.91
C ASN A 106 16.59 4.28 -21.93
N MET A 107 17.91 4.41 -21.99
CA MET A 107 18.57 5.71 -22.16
C MET A 107 18.17 6.40 -23.47
N CYS A 108 18.04 5.64 -24.56
CA CYS A 108 17.54 6.15 -25.84
C CYS A 108 16.07 6.63 -25.75
N ALA A 109 15.22 5.90 -25.02
CA ALA A 109 13.83 6.30 -24.79
C ALA A 109 13.74 7.60 -23.98
N ILE A 110 14.53 7.72 -22.90
CA ILE A 110 14.61 8.92 -22.06
C ILE A 110 15.14 10.12 -22.86
N HIS A 111 16.15 9.91 -23.69
CA HIS A 111 16.68 10.95 -24.59
C HIS A 111 15.59 11.53 -25.50
N ALA A 112 14.67 10.67 -25.96
CA ALA A 112 13.51 11.07 -26.76
C ALA A 112 12.28 11.53 -25.92
N LYS A 113 12.46 11.82 -24.63
CA LYS A 113 11.40 12.26 -23.68
C LYS A 113 10.24 11.26 -23.52
N ARG A 114 10.51 9.96 -23.71
CA ARG A 114 9.54 8.88 -23.52
C ARG A 114 9.90 8.02 -22.31
N VAL A 115 8.89 7.40 -21.70
CA VAL A 115 9.06 6.42 -20.62
C VAL A 115 9.00 4.99 -21.16
N THR A 116 8.28 4.77 -22.25
CA THR A 116 8.11 3.45 -22.87
C THR A 116 9.17 3.21 -23.93
N ILE A 117 9.93 2.12 -23.79
CA ILE A 117 10.86 1.62 -24.80
C ILE A 117 10.12 1.17 -26.06
N GLN A 118 10.70 1.45 -27.23
CA GLN A 118 10.18 1.07 -28.53
C GLN A 118 11.24 0.34 -29.36
N PRO A 119 10.86 -0.43 -30.40
CA PRO A 119 11.82 -1.15 -31.24
C PRO A 119 12.90 -0.25 -31.86
N LYS A 120 12.57 1.02 -32.15
CA LYS A 120 13.51 2.02 -32.66
C LYS A 120 14.64 2.36 -31.67
N ASP A 121 14.36 2.27 -30.37
CA ASP A 121 15.35 2.54 -29.32
C ASP A 121 16.38 1.40 -29.25
N ILE A 122 15.91 0.15 -29.38
CA ILE A 122 16.77 -1.04 -29.46
C ILE A 122 17.61 -1.01 -30.74
N GLN A 123 17.01 -0.66 -31.88
CA GLN A 123 17.73 -0.55 -33.16
C GLN A 123 18.81 0.54 -33.12
N LEU A 124 18.54 1.65 -32.42
CA LEU A 124 19.49 2.72 -32.21
C LEU A 124 20.63 2.28 -31.29
N ALA A 125 20.31 1.68 -30.13
CA ALA A 125 21.30 1.14 -29.20
C ALA A 125 22.24 0.12 -29.88
N ARG A 126 21.68 -0.82 -30.64
CA ARG A 126 22.46 -1.78 -31.45
C ARG A 126 23.35 -1.10 -32.49
N ARG A 127 22.88 -0.01 -33.10
CA ARG A 127 23.66 0.74 -34.09
C ARG A 127 24.86 1.43 -33.45
N ILE A 128 24.68 1.99 -32.25
CA ILE A 128 25.73 2.69 -31.51
C ILE A 128 26.76 1.69 -30.97
N ARG A 129 26.32 0.51 -30.48
CA ARG A 129 27.21 -0.56 -30.01
C ARG A 129 28.07 -1.18 -31.10
N GLY A 130 27.63 -1.14 -32.36
CA GLY A 130 28.30 -1.84 -33.46
C GLY A 130 27.89 -3.31 -33.61
N ASP A 131 26.83 -3.76 -32.93
CA ASP A 131 26.27 -5.14 -32.99
C ASP A 131 25.53 -5.45 -34.32
N ARG A 132 25.71 -4.60 -35.34
CA ARG A 132 25.30 -4.84 -36.72
C ARG A 132 26.55 -5.12 -37.54
N SER A 133 26.90 -6.40 -37.62
CA SER A 133 27.59 -6.94 -38.80
C SER A 133 26.58 -7.09 -39.94
#